data_AF-A0AA50HTQ4-F1
#
_entry.id   AF-A0AA50HTQ4-F1
#
_cell.length_a   1.000
_cell.length_b   1.000
_cell.length_c   1.000
_cell.angle_alpha   90.00
_cell.angle_beta   90.00
_cell.angle_gamma   90.00
#
_symmetry.space_group_name_H-M   'P 1'
#
loop_
_entity.id
_entity.type
_entity.pdbx_description
1 polymer ?
#
loop_
_entity_poly.entity_id
_entity_poly.type
_entity_poly.pdbx_seq_one_letter_code
_entity_poly.pdbx_strand_id
1 'polypeptide(L)'
;MQFGQSVEEMDSNPMGQITSVSELRDVQPTAWAYEALKSLVERYGCIVGYPDRTFRGDGALSRWEFAAGLNACMNVMERLIQENVAVLREDVDKLKRLAQEFQGELSRPGGPG
;
A
#
# COMPACT_ATOMS: atom_id res chain seq x y z
N MET A 1 33.11 10.45 -16.89
CA MET A 1 32.76 10.50 -15.46
C MET A 1 32.16 11.87 -15.16
N GLN A 2 30.84 11.94 -14.97
CA GLN A 2 30.19 12.80 -13.97
C GLN A 2 28.73 12.31 -13.88
N PHE A 3 28.48 11.52 -12.85
CA PHE A 3 27.14 11.10 -12.43
C PHE A 3 26.53 12.20 -11.56
N GLY A 4 25.20 12.29 -11.55
CA GLY A 4 24.44 12.98 -10.51
C GLY A 4 23.58 14.12 -11.01
N GLN A 5 22.54 13.81 -11.80
CA GLN A 5 21.34 14.66 -11.76
C GLN A 5 20.59 14.28 -10.48
N SER A 6 20.56 15.21 -9.53
CA SER A 6 19.70 15.16 -8.36
C SER A 6 18.27 15.02 -8.84
N VAL A 7 17.66 13.86 -8.59
CA VAL A 7 16.22 13.71 -8.66
C VAL A 7 15.64 14.53 -7.51
N GLU A 8 15.20 15.75 -7.81
CA GLU A 8 14.28 16.46 -6.94
C GLU A 8 13.01 15.61 -6.89
N GLU A 9 12.78 14.95 -5.75
CA GLU A 9 11.53 14.27 -5.45
C GLU A 9 10.39 15.28 -5.61
N MET A 10 9.63 15.14 -6.69
CA MET A 10 8.35 15.81 -6.87
C MET A 10 7.45 15.41 -5.69
N ASP A 11 7.28 16.33 -4.74
CA ASP A 11 6.23 16.28 -3.73
C ASP A 11 4.88 16.18 -4.46
N SER A 12 4.41 14.94 -4.58
CA SER A 12 3.25 14.55 -5.37
C SER A 12 1.94 14.73 -4.61
N ASN A 13 1.93 15.57 -3.57
CA ASN A 13 0.78 15.75 -2.70
C ASN A 13 0.05 17.09 -2.95
N PRO A 14 -0.86 17.18 -3.95
CA PRO A 14 -1.52 18.42 -4.36
C PRO A 14 -2.41 19.06 -3.29
N MET A 15 -2.53 18.46 -2.11
CA MET A 15 -3.33 18.94 -0.98
C MET A 15 -2.54 19.15 0.31
N GLY A 16 -1.21 18.96 0.30
CA GLY A 16 -0.38 19.11 1.51
C GLY A 16 -0.74 18.11 2.62
N GLN A 17 -1.21 16.92 2.25
CA GLN A 17 -1.58 15.89 3.21
C GLN A 17 -0.31 15.31 3.87
N ILE A 18 -0.43 14.84 5.10
CA ILE A 18 0.68 14.18 5.78
C ILE A 18 0.49 12.67 5.66
N THR A 19 1.48 12.01 5.04
CA THR A 19 1.47 10.57 4.72
C THR A 19 2.48 9.77 5.54
N SER A 20 3.08 10.37 6.58
CA SER A 20 3.82 9.63 7.62
C SER A 20 3.37 10.05 9.00
N VAL A 21 3.20 9.07 9.89
CA VAL A 21 2.77 9.32 11.27
C VAL A 21 3.84 10.04 12.08
N SER A 22 5.11 9.85 11.73
CA SER A 22 6.22 10.52 12.40
C SER A 22 6.24 12.04 12.20
N GLU A 23 5.52 12.54 11.20
CA GLU A 23 5.39 13.97 10.90
C GLU A 23 4.22 14.64 11.66
N LEU A 24 3.35 13.85 12.30
CA LEU A 24 2.19 14.34 13.06
C LEU A 24 2.62 14.76 14.46
N ARG A 25 2.31 16.01 14.83
CA ARG A 25 2.77 16.64 16.07
C ARG A 25 1.97 16.22 17.31
N ASP A 26 0.76 15.72 17.11
CA ASP A 26 -0.17 15.28 18.16
C ASP A 26 -0.19 13.75 18.34
N VAL A 27 0.68 13.02 17.65
CA VAL A 27 0.80 11.56 17.76
C VAL A 27 2.18 11.20 18.29
N GLN A 28 2.25 10.82 19.57
CA GLN A 28 3.51 10.43 20.20
C GLN A 28 3.89 8.98 19.86
N PRO A 29 5.18 8.66 19.65
CA PRO A 29 5.65 7.28 19.43
C PRO A 29 5.29 6.29 20.55
N THR A 30 5.05 6.79 21.75
CA THR A 30 4.64 6.01 22.93
C THR A 30 3.12 5.83 23.03
N ALA A 31 2.34 6.49 22.17
CA ALA A 31 0.89 6.35 22.17
C ALA A 31 0.50 4.92 21.79
N TRP A 32 -0.47 4.34 22.50
CA TRP A 32 -0.96 2.99 22.22
C TRP A 32 -1.45 2.82 20.77
N ALA A 33 -1.94 3.90 20.15
CA ALA A 33 -2.47 3.91 18.79
C ALA A 33 -1.39 4.08 17.71
N TYR A 34 -0.13 4.35 18.07
CA TYR A 34 0.93 4.73 17.13
C TYR A 34 1.13 3.71 16.00
N GLU A 35 1.29 2.44 16.35
CA GLU A 35 1.51 1.37 15.36
C GLU A 35 0.30 1.14 14.44
N ALA A 36 -0.92 1.31 14.97
CA ALA A 36 -2.14 1.21 14.18
C ALA A 36 -2.21 2.37 13.18
N LEU A 37 -1.97 3.61 13.62
CA LEU A 37 -1.94 4.78 12.76
C LEU A 37 -0.85 4.65 11.70
N LYS A 38 0.35 4.21 12.08
CA LYS A 38 1.47 4.01 11.16
C LYS A 38 1.09 3.05 10.03
N SER A 39 0.46 1.93 10.38
CA SER A 39 0.00 0.96 9.37
C SER A 39 -1.07 1.57 8.46
N LEU A 40 -2.07 2.25 9.01
CA LEU A 40 -3.18 2.81 8.23
C LEU A 40 -2.74 3.95 7.29
N VAL A 41 -1.78 4.77 7.71
CA VAL A 41 -1.23 5.89 6.93
C VAL A 41 -0.20 5.40 5.92
N GLU A 42 0.84 4.69 6.36
CA GLU A 42 2.01 4.42 5.53
C GLU A 42 1.88 3.14 4.70
N ARG A 43 1.22 2.11 5.25
CA ARG A 43 1.11 0.81 4.58
C ARG A 43 -0.16 0.70 3.74
N TYR A 44 -1.28 1.13 4.29
CA TYR A 44 -2.58 1.00 3.64
C TYR A 44 -3.03 2.28 2.92
N GLY A 45 -2.46 3.44 3.26
CA GLY A 45 -2.80 4.72 2.61
C GLY A 45 -4.27 5.10 2.73
N CYS A 46 -4.96 4.61 3.75
CA CYS A 46 -6.42 4.70 3.83
C CYS A 46 -6.91 5.82 4.78
N ILE A 47 -6.00 6.39 5.56
CA ILE A 47 -6.20 7.59 6.38
C ILE A 47 -5.02 8.54 6.14
N VAL A 48 -5.25 9.84 6.27
CA VAL A 48 -4.22 10.88 6.10
C VAL A 48 -4.28 11.89 7.24
N GLY A 49 -3.14 12.49 7.56
CA GLY A 49 -3.07 13.62 8.50
C GLY A 49 -3.52 14.93 7.86
N TYR A 50 -3.89 15.89 8.71
CA TYR A 50 -4.24 17.23 8.28
C TYR A 50 -2.99 18.03 7.86
N PRO A 51 -3.14 19.04 6.98
CA PRO A 51 -2.01 19.88 6.53
C PRO A 51 -1.30 20.65 7.66
N ASP A 52 -1.97 20.87 8.79
CA ASP A 52 -1.39 21.48 9.99
C ASP A 52 -0.52 20.50 10.81
N ARG A 53 -0.24 19.31 10.27
CA ARG A 53 0.53 18.23 10.88
C ARG A 53 -0.12 17.68 12.14
N THR A 54 -1.44 17.51 12.11
CA THR A 54 -2.20 16.88 13.19
C THR A 54 -3.02 15.70 12.69
N PHE A 55 -3.38 14.78 13.59
CA PHE A 55 -4.38 13.74 13.39
C PHE A 55 -5.74 14.12 14.00
N ARG A 56 -5.72 14.96 15.05
CA ARG A 56 -6.87 15.40 15.85
C ARG A 56 -7.57 14.25 16.60
N GLY A 57 -6.78 13.32 17.11
CA GLY A 57 -7.28 12.10 17.79
C GLY A 57 -8.05 12.35 19.10
N ASP A 58 -7.86 13.51 19.74
CA ASP A 58 -8.56 13.88 20.99
C ASP A 58 -9.94 14.52 20.75
N GLY A 59 -10.30 14.79 19.49
CA GLY A 59 -11.60 15.37 19.13
C GLY A 59 -12.74 14.35 19.20
N ALA A 60 -13.94 14.82 19.60
CA ALA A 60 -15.13 14.00 19.49
C ALA A 60 -15.50 13.77 18.01
N LEU A 61 -15.77 12.51 17.65
CA LEU A 61 -16.16 12.11 16.31
C LEU A 61 -17.66 11.79 16.26
N SER A 62 -18.38 12.33 15.27
CA SER A 62 -19.76 11.91 15.04
C SER A 62 -19.82 10.50 14.45
N ARG A 63 -20.95 9.82 14.65
CA ARG A 63 -21.17 8.47 14.07
C ARG A 63 -21.09 8.49 12.54
N TRP A 64 -21.46 9.61 11.92
CA TRP A 64 -21.43 9.79 10.47
C TRP A 64 -20.00 9.91 9.93
N GLU A 65 -19.16 10.69 10.60
CA GLU A 65 -17.74 10.84 10.22
C GLU A 65 -16.99 9.52 10.40
N PHE A 66 -17.25 8.81 11.51
CA PHE A 66 -16.68 7.47 11.71
C PHE A 66 -17.08 6.49 10.60
N ALA A 67 -18.37 6.40 10.28
CA ALA A 67 -18.86 5.49 9.24
C ALA A 67 -18.29 5.82 7.86
N ALA A 68 -18.22 7.11 7.51
CA ALA A 68 -17.64 7.56 6.25
C ALA A 68 -16.14 7.22 6.15
N GLY A 69 -15.36 7.49 7.21
CA GLY A 69 -13.94 7.18 7.27
C GLY A 69 -13.67 5.66 7.21
N LEU A 70 -14.43 4.87 7.96
CA LEU A 70 -14.31 3.41 7.95
C LEU A 70 -14.62 2.84 6.56
N ASN A 71 -15.73 3.28 5.95
CA ASN A 71 -16.12 2.84 4.60
C ASN A 71 -15.06 3.19 3.55
N ALA A 72 -14.50 4.41 3.62
CA ALA A 72 -13.42 4.82 2.74
C ALA A 72 -12.19 3.90 2.90
N CYS A 73 -11.78 3.59 4.14
CA CYS A 73 -10.64 2.71 4.36
C CYS A 73 -10.91 1.26 3.91
N MET A 74 -12.12 0.74 4.12
CA MET A 74 -12.51 -0.60 3.65
C MET A 74 -12.41 -0.72 2.13
N ASN A 75 -12.82 0.31 1.39
CA ASN A 75 -12.70 0.32 -0.08
C ASN A 75 -11.24 0.25 -0.56
N VAL A 76 -10.31 0.91 0.15
CA VAL A 76 -8.87 0.82 -0.15
C VAL A 76 -8.37 -0.60 0.11
N MET A 77 -8.74 -1.20 1.25
CA MET A 77 -8.35 -2.58 1.57
C MET A 77 -8.91 -3.58 0.56
N GLU A 78 -10.15 -3.43 0.11
CA GLU A 78 -10.74 -4.28 -0.92
C GLU A 78 -9.95 -4.22 -2.23
N ARG A 79 -9.54 -3.01 -2.66
CA ARG A 79 -8.69 -2.85 -3.85
C ARG A 79 -7.34 -3.53 -3.68
N LEU A 80 -6.65 -3.32 -2.55
CA LEU A 80 -5.36 -3.96 -2.28
C LEU A 80 -5.46 -5.49 -2.28
N ILE A 81 -6.56 -6.04 -1.75
CA ILE A 81 -6.82 -7.49 -1.80
C ILE A 81 -7.03 -7.94 -3.24
N GLN A 82 -7.84 -7.23 -4.03
CA GLN A 82 -8.10 -7.57 -5.42
C GLN A 82 -6.84 -7.49 -6.28
N GLU A 83 -5.99 -6.49 -6.07
CA GLU A 83 -4.70 -6.35 -6.75
C GLU A 83 -3.76 -7.50 -6.41
N ASN A 84 -3.66 -7.88 -5.13
CA ASN A 84 -2.82 -9.01 -4.74
C ASN A 84 -3.35 -10.35 -5.28
N VAL A 85 -4.68 -10.51 -5.37
CA VAL A 85 -5.31 -11.67 -6.01
C VAL A 85 -5.11 -11.66 -7.53
N ALA A 86 -5.08 -10.49 -8.17
CA ALA A 86 -4.79 -10.37 -9.59
C ALA A 86 -3.34 -10.76 -9.92
N VAL A 87 -2.38 -10.33 -9.08
CA VAL A 87 -0.96 -10.72 -9.20
C VAL A 87 -0.81 -12.24 -9.05
N LEU A 88 -1.46 -12.85 -8.05
CA LEU A 88 -1.45 -14.31 -7.87
C LEU A 88 -2.03 -15.07 -9.07
N ARG A 89 -3.04 -14.53 -9.74
CA ARG A 89 -3.66 -15.17 -10.91
C ARG A 89 -2.74 -15.13 -12.13
N GLU A 90 -2.07 -14.02 -12.38
CA GLU A 90 -1.06 -13.90 -13.43
C GLU A 90 0.09 -14.89 -13.21
N ASP A 91 0.57 -15.00 -11.97
CA ASP A 91 1.63 -15.96 -11.62
C ASP A 91 1.18 -17.42 -11.77
N VAL A 92 -0.06 -17.75 -11.39
CA VAL A 92 -0.64 -19.08 -11.64
C VAL A 92 -0.72 -19.40 -13.13
N ASP A 93 -1.10 -18.42 -13.97
CA ASP A 93 -1.17 -18.63 -15.41
C ASP A 93 0.24 -18.79 -16.03
N LYS A 94 1.24 -18.05 -15.54
CA LYS A 94 2.65 -18.26 -15.90
C LYS A 94 3.14 -19.64 -15.49
N LEU A 95 2.86 -20.07 -14.26
CA LEU A 95 3.23 -21.40 -13.76
C LEU A 95 2.58 -22.53 -14.56
N LYS A 96 1.31 -22.37 -14.97
CA LYS A 96 0.63 -23.33 -15.85
C LYS A 96 1.27 -23.42 -17.23
N ARG A 97 1.62 -22.28 -17.84
CA ARG A 97 2.33 -22.25 -19.13
C ARG A 97 3.68 -22.96 -19.01
N LEU A 98 4.45 -22.63 -17.98
CA LEU A 98 5.75 -23.27 -17.74
C LEU A 98 5.61 -24.78 -17.52
N ALA A 99 4.60 -25.21 -16.77
CA ALA A 99 4.31 -26.63 -16.58
C ALA A 99 3.94 -27.34 -17.89
N GLN A 100 3.17 -26.69 -18.78
CA GLN A 100 2.83 -27.22 -20.10
C GLN A 100 4.05 -27.31 -21.02
N GLU A 101 4.91 -26.30 -21.04
CA GLU A 101 6.18 -26.31 -21.78
C GLU A 101 7.08 -27.45 -21.31
N PHE A 102 7.21 -27.61 -19.98
CA PHE A 102 8.01 -28.69 -19.39
C PHE A 102 7.44 -30.08 -19.73
N GLN A 103 6.12 -30.25 -19.68
CA GLN A 103 5.47 -31.49 -20.12
C GLN A 103 5.68 -31.77 -21.62
N GLY A 104 5.67 -30.72 -22.44
CA GLY A 104 5.98 -30.80 -23.87
C GLY A 104 7.40 -31.28 -24.14
N GLU A 105 8.38 -30.73 -23.41
CA GLU A 105 9.79 -31.14 -23.47
C GLU A 105 9.99 -32.60 -23.02
N LEU A 106 9.34 -33.03 -21.94
CA LEU A 106 9.43 -34.41 -21.45
C LEU A 106 8.78 -35.45 -22.39
N SER A 107 7.79 -35.03 -23.17
CA SER A 107 7.10 -35.89 -24.14
C SER A 107 7.85 -36.00 -25.48
N ARG A 108 8.90 -35.19 -25.68
CA ARG A 108 9.78 -35.31 -26.84
C ARG A 108 10.77 -36.45 -26.60
N PRO A 109 10.78 -37.52 -27.41
CA PRO A 109 11.76 -38.59 -27.26
C PRO A 109 13.14 -38.03 -27.66
N GLY A 110 13.94 -37.61 -26.67
CA GLY A 110 15.27 -37.02 -26.85
C GLY A 110 15.40 -35.68 -26.13
N GLY A 111 15.72 -35.74 -24.83
CA GLY A 111 16.07 -34.57 -24.00
C GLY A 111 17.41 -33.94 -24.40
N PRO A 112 17.78 -32.79 -23.81
CA PRO A 112 19.05 -32.15 -24.10
C PRO A 112 20.21 -32.98 -23.52
N GLY A 113 21.20 -33.26 -24.38
CA GLY A 113 22.56 -33.57 -23.93
C GLY A 113 23.30 -32.31 -23.49
#